data_AF-H3GUC8-F1
#
_entry.id   AF-H3GUC8-F1
#
_cell.length_a   1.000
_cell.length_b   1.000
_cell.length_c   1.000
_cell.angle_alpha   90.00
_cell.angle_beta   90.00
_cell.angle_gamma   90.00
#
_symmetry.space_group_name_H-M   'P 1'
#
loop_
_entity.id
_entity.type
_entity.pdbx_description
1 polymer ?
#
loop_
_entity_poly.entity_id
_entity_poly.type
_entity_poly.pdbx_seq_one_letter_code
_entity_poly.pdbx_strand_id
1 'polypeptide(L)'
;MASRRHALILAVCTIAICPLTRAQLGVPTGNLCASLNNCNGHGRCDALTKTCECYQGYGASSDITDYRSPDCSLRSACQRSGCPNSCSGHGQCISMRDMAAEPSGFPLSPVTTYQGDVMGTTWDQDRIQGCLCDSSWPVGLGADESQLSQWFGPDCSRQHCPSGDDPMTSVVETNCQGVVADGGAGTGAADNLCHVDCANRGICDYSSGECSCFPGFYGSNCASLSPLV
;
A
#
# COMPACT_ATOMS: atom_id res chain seq x y z
N MET A 1 87.58 -13.50 1.44
CA MET A 1 87.18 -12.96 2.76
C MET A 1 86.81 -11.49 2.60
N ALA A 2 85.52 -11.17 2.51
CA ALA A 2 85.01 -9.80 2.50
C ALA A 2 84.31 -9.55 3.84
N SER A 3 84.93 -8.72 4.70
CA SER A 3 84.43 -8.40 6.03
C SER A 3 83.67 -7.07 6.00
N ARG A 4 82.39 -7.12 6.36
CA ARG A 4 81.47 -5.97 6.43
C ARG A 4 81.86 -5.03 7.57
N ARG A 5 82.10 -3.75 7.29
CA ARG A 5 82.17 -2.69 8.31
C ARG A 5 80.78 -2.06 8.48
N HIS A 6 80.32 -2.04 9.72
CA HIS A 6 79.09 -1.38 10.18
C HIS A 6 79.36 0.12 10.37
N ALA A 7 78.48 0.98 9.85
CA ALA A 7 78.39 2.39 10.24
C ALA A 7 76.98 2.64 10.78
N LEU A 8 76.91 2.88 12.09
CA LEU A 8 75.72 3.25 12.84
C LEU A 8 75.57 4.79 12.72
N ILE A 9 74.54 5.28 12.04
CA ILE A 9 74.19 6.71 12.04
C ILE A 9 72.99 6.89 12.97
N LEU A 10 73.26 7.42 14.17
CA LEU A 10 72.25 8.04 15.03
C LEU A 10 71.74 9.31 14.35
N ALA A 11 70.45 9.36 14.00
CA ALA A 11 69.76 10.61 13.68
C ALA A 11 68.95 11.04 14.92
N VAL A 12 69.50 11.98 15.68
CA VAL A 12 68.85 12.63 16.82
C VAL A 12 67.85 13.66 16.28
N CYS A 13 66.61 13.52 16.72
CA CYS A 13 65.53 14.48 16.52
C CYS A 13 65.82 15.78 17.27
N THR A 14 66.06 16.89 16.56
CA THR A 14 65.80 18.24 17.09
C THR A 14 65.36 19.20 15.99
N ILE A 15 64.08 19.59 16.08
CA ILE A 15 63.48 20.88 15.68
C ILE A 15 63.64 21.28 14.20
N ALA A 16 62.63 20.96 13.40
CA ALA A 16 62.35 21.64 12.14
C ALA A 16 60.92 22.22 12.18
N ILE A 17 60.86 23.55 12.24
CA ILE A 17 59.64 24.34 12.12
C ILE A 17 59.06 24.07 10.73
N CYS A 18 57.88 23.44 10.68
CA CYS A 18 57.16 23.19 9.44
C CYS A 18 56.38 24.47 9.07
N PRO A 19 56.68 25.15 7.95
CA PRO A 19 55.89 26.30 7.50
C PRO A 19 54.48 25.83 7.16
N LEU A 20 53.48 26.50 7.74
CA LEU A 20 52.06 26.34 7.49
C LEU A 20 51.70 26.76 6.05
N THR A 21 52.15 26.02 5.05
CA THR A 21 51.44 25.98 3.77
C THR A 21 50.32 24.97 3.93
N ARG A 22 49.09 25.49 3.85
CA ARG A 22 47.81 24.78 3.80
C ARG A 22 47.99 23.44 3.06
N ALA A 23 48.08 22.35 3.82
CA ALA A 23 48.06 21.01 3.26
C ALA A 23 46.84 20.94 2.34
N GLN A 24 47.04 20.61 1.07
CA GLN A 24 45.95 20.16 0.23
C GLN A 24 45.35 18.97 0.96
N LEU A 25 44.20 19.19 1.60
CA LEU A 25 43.32 18.12 2.01
C LEU A 25 43.12 17.30 0.74
N GLY A 26 43.70 16.10 0.70
CA GLY A 26 43.38 15.15 -0.35
C GLY A 26 41.86 15.04 -0.37
N VAL A 27 41.26 15.51 -1.46
CA VAL A 27 39.85 15.28 -1.73
C VAL A 27 39.66 13.76 -1.65
N PRO A 28 38.85 13.24 -0.73
CA PRO A 28 38.61 11.81 -0.71
C PRO A 28 37.98 11.46 -2.05
N THR A 29 38.65 10.67 -2.88
CA THR A 29 38.11 10.10 -4.12
C THR A 29 37.10 8.97 -3.84
N GLY A 30 36.64 8.84 -2.59
CA GLY A 30 35.52 8.00 -2.25
C GLY A 30 34.22 8.69 -2.64
N ASN A 31 33.30 7.96 -3.24
CA ASN A 31 31.94 8.43 -3.47
C ASN A 31 31.26 8.72 -2.12
N LEU A 32 31.37 9.97 -1.64
CA LEU A 32 30.91 10.42 -0.32
C LEU A 32 29.38 10.36 -0.14
N CYS A 33 28.63 10.09 -1.21
CA CYS A 33 27.17 9.98 -1.24
C CYS A 33 26.65 8.61 -1.66
N ALA A 34 27.53 7.59 -1.71
CA ALA A 34 27.13 6.22 -2.01
C ALA A 34 26.08 5.69 -1.00
N SER A 35 26.15 6.13 0.26
CA SER A 35 25.15 5.82 1.31
C SER A 35 23.75 6.36 1.03
N LEU A 36 23.62 7.37 0.16
CA LEU A 36 22.36 7.95 -0.29
C LEU A 36 22.02 7.49 -1.72
N ASN A 37 22.64 6.40 -2.17
CA ASN A 37 22.58 5.92 -3.55
C ASN A 37 22.78 7.02 -4.60
N ASN A 38 23.67 7.99 -4.33
CA ASN A 38 23.88 9.16 -5.20
C ASN A 38 22.59 9.93 -5.52
N CYS A 39 21.73 10.12 -4.52
CA CYS A 39 20.42 10.74 -4.67
C CYS A 39 19.53 10.03 -5.71
N ASN A 40 19.77 8.74 -5.96
CA ASN A 40 19.19 7.92 -7.02
C ASN A 40 19.22 8.57 -8.42
N GLY A 41 20.17 9.47 -8.69
CA GLY A 41 20.19 10.25 -9.93
C GLY A 41 19.11 11.33 -10.05
N HIS A 42 18.34 11.56 -8.98
CA HIS A 42 17.22 12.50 -8.91
C HIS A 42 17.52 13.75 -8.08
N GLY A 43 18.77 13.96 -7.72
CA GLY A 43 19.23 15.16 -7.05
C GLY A 43 20.74 15.34 -7.11
N ARG A 44 21.19 16.52 -6.72
CA ARG A 44 22.60 16.83 -6.53
C ARG A 44 22.97 16.53 -5.08
N CYS A 45 24.03 15.73 -4.88
CA CYS A 45 24.48 15.44 -3.53
C CYS A 45 25.47 16.48 -3.00
N ASP A 46 25.26 16.92 -1.75
CA ASP A 46 26.27 17.58 -0.95
C ASP A 46 27.06 16.55 -0.13
N ALA A 47 28.33 16.37 -0.51
CA ALA A 47 29.24 15.41 0.09
C ALA A 47 29.69 15.75 1.53
N LEU A 48 29.56 17.01 1.98
CA LEU A 48 29.90 17.40 3.35
C LEU A 48 28.76 17.10 4.32
N THR A 49 27.55 17.49 3.93
CA THR A 49 26.36 17.34 4.78
C THR A 49 25.70 15.98 4.62
N LYS A 50 26.05 15.23 3.56
CA LYS A 50 25.37 13.99 3.15
C LYS A 50 23.87 14.23 3.02
N THR A 51 23.51 15.22 2.21
CA THR A 51 22.11 15.54 1.89
C THR A 51 21.95 15.67 0.37
N CYS A 52 20.71 15.47 -0.09
CA CYS A 52 20.38 15.55 -1.51
C CYS A 52 19.53 16.80 -1.79
N GLU A 53 19.99 17.64 -2.70
CA GLU A 53 19.21 18.71 -3.29
C GLU A 53 18.45 18.16 -4.50
N CYS A 54 17.14 17.98 -4.34
CA CYS A 54 16.33 17.24 -5.29
C CYS A 54 15.97 18.04 -6.52
N TYR A 55 15.94 17.36 -7.67
CA TYR A 55 15.44 17.95 -8.91
C TYR A 55 13.92 18.12 -8.87
N GLN A 56 13.41 19.00 -9.72
CA GLN A 56 11.96 19.25 -9.84
C GLN A 56 11.22 17.94 -10.16
N GLY A 57 10.12 17.68 -9.44
CA GLY A 57 9.33 16.45 -9.57
C GLY A 57 9.87 15.25 -8.78
N TYR A 58 10.98 15.43 -8.05
CA TYR A 58 11.60 14.39 -7.24
C TYR A 58 11.80 14.77 -5.77
N GLY A 59 10.92 15.57 -5.19
CA GLY A 59 10.98 16.00 -3.78
C GLY A 59 11.40 17.45 -3.58
N ALA A 60 11.72 18.17 -4.66
CA ALA A 60 11.87 19.61 -4.61
C ALA A 60 10.60 20.30 -4.08
N SER A 61 10.74 21.52 -3.56
CA SER A 61 9.58 22.32 -3.09
C SER A 61 8.55 22.60 -4.18
N SER A 62 8.94 22.52 -5.46
CA SER A 62 8.10 22.68 -6.63
C SER A 62 7.48 21.37 -7.13
N ASP A 63 7.63 20.26 -6.40
CA ASP A 63 7.08 18.97 -6.76
C ASP A 63 5.58 18.89 -6.42
N ILE A 64 4.75 18.81 -7.45
CA ILE A 64 3.28 18.78 -7.33
C ILE A 64 2.70 17.38 -7.22
N THR A 65 3.53 16.32 -7.21
CA THR A 65 3.03 14.94 -7.13
C THR A 65 2.43 14.64 -5.76
N ASP A 66 1.30 13.91 -5.76
CA ASP A 66 0.59 13.54 -4.53
C ASP A 66 1.44 12.63 -3.63
N TYR A 67 2.22 11.74 -4.25
CA TYR A 67 3.24 10.93 -3.58
C TYR A 67 4.63 11.52 -3.80
N ARG A 68 5.02 12.41 -2.88
CA ARG A 68 6.37 12.97 -2.83
C ARG A 68 7.12 12.67 -1.55
N SER A 69 8.31 12.11 -1.71
CA SER A 69 9.34 12.16 -0.67
C SER A 69 10.12 13.46 -0.84
N PRO A 70 10.22 14.32 0.18
CA PRO A 70 11.12 15.48 0.18
C PRO A 70 12.60 15.10 0.01
N ASP A 71 12.93 13.84 0.25
CA ASP A 71 14.25 13.28 0.04
C ASP A 71 14.27 12.37 -1.20
N CYS A 72 14.91 12.84 -2.27
CA CYS A 72 15.15 12.12 -3.53
C CYS A 72 16.12 10.95 -3.38
N SER A 73 16.94 10.91 -2.32
CA SER A 73 17.73 9.71 -2.00
C SER A 73 16.87 8.52 -1.57
N LEU A 74 15.60 8.77 -1.26
CA LEU A 74 14.60 7.74 -1.02
C LEU A 74 13.75 7.46 -2.25
N ARG A 75 13.73 8.37 -3.24
CA ARG A 75 13.03 8.21 -4.53
C ARG A 75 13.69 7.20 -5.46
N SER A 76 13.67 5.95 -5.01
CA SER A 76 13.72 4.78 -5.88
C SER A 76 12.31 4.50 -6.39
N ALA A 77 12.10 4.14 -7.66
CA ALA A 77 10.81 3.58 -8.11
C ALA A 77 10.40 2.29 -7.35
N CYS A 78 11.31 1.76 -6.52
CA CYS A 78 11.16 0.60 -5.66
C CYS A 78 10.80 0.91 -4.19
N GLN A 79 10.44 2.15 -3.81
CA GLN A 79 9.85 2.34 -2.48
C GLN A 79 8.59 1.49 -2.46
N ARG A 80 8.50 0.52 -1.56
CA ARG A 80 7.28 -0.27 -1.37
C ARG A 80 6.11 0.70 -1.34
N SER A 81 5.15 0.56 -2.24
CA SER A 81 3.94 1.37 -2.15
C SER A 81 3.32 1.01 -0.80
N GLY A 82 3.31 1.94 0.15
CA GLY A 82 2.58 1.72 1.39
C GLY A 82 1.09 1.60 1.07
N CYS A 83 0.35 0.89 1.91
CA CYS A 83 -1.09 0.89 1.78
C CYS A 83 -1.65 2.28 2.12
N PRO A 84 -2.60 2.80 1.32
CA PRO A 84 -3.15 4.12 1.57
C PRO A 84 -3.83 4.16 2.96
N ASN A 85 -3.63 5.26 3.69
CA ASN A 85 -4.16 5.48 5.04
C ASN A 85 -3.97 4.32 6.04
N SER A 86 -2.96 3.47 5.83
CA SER A 86 -2.77 2.25 6.63
C SER A 86 -4.02 1.38 6.71
N CYS A 87 -4.76 1.26 5.60
CA CYS A 87 -6.03 0.54 5.50
C CYS A 87 -7.10 1.03 6.47
N SER A 88 -7.01 2.29 6.90
CA SER A 88 -7.96 2.98 7.79
C SER A 88 -8.26 2.25 9.10
N GLY A 89 -7.42 1.30 9.51
CA GLY A 89 -7.68 0.42 10.65
C GLY A 89 -8.73 -0.66 10.43
N HIS A 90 -9.18 -0.86 9.18
CA HIS A 90 -10.21 -1.82 8.76
C HIS A 90 -9.69 -2.80 7.71
N GLY A 91 -8.41 -3.13 7.77
CA GLY A 91 -7.82 -4.10 6.87
C GLY A 91 -6.34 -4.35 7.11
N GLN A 92 -5.82 -5.32 6.39
CA GLN A 92 -4.41 -5.70 6.41
C GLN A 92 -3.70 -5.19 5.16
N CYS A 93 -2.54 -4.56 5.37
CA CYS A 93 -1.68 -4.16 4.28
C CYS A 93 -0.85 -5.35 3.80
N ILE A 94 -1.14 -5.84 2.59
CA ILE A 94 -0.49 -7.03 2.04
C ILE A 94 0.05 -6.78 0.64
N SER A 95 1.02 -7.59 0.22
CA SER A 95 1.66 -7.46 -1.09
C SER A 95 0.78 -7.99 -2.22
N MET A 96 1.05 -7.61 -3.47
CA MET A 96 0.37 -8.20 -4.62
C MET A 96 0.55 -9.73 -4.69
N ARG A 97 1.72 -10.25 -4.31
CA ARG A 97 1.94 -11.70 -4.21
C ARG A 97 0.97 -12.34 -3.23
N ASP A 98 0.93 -11.79 -2.01
CA ASP A 98 0.12 -12.35 -0.93
C ASP A 98 -1.38 -12.19 -1.24
N MET A 99 -1.79 -11.04 -1.76
CA MET A 99 -3.18 -10.76 -2.15
C MET A 99 -3.71 -11.72 -3.22
N ALA A 100 -2.88 -12.07 -4.21
CA ALA A 100 -3.27 -13.02 -5.25
C ALA A 100 -3.52 -14.43 -4.69
N ALA A 101 -2.73 -14.84 -3.69
CA ALA A 101 -2.78 -16.17 -3.08
C ALA A 101 -3.76 -16.27 -1.89
N GLU A 102 -4.24 -15.13 -1.37
CA GLU A 102 -5.14 -15.06 -0.24
C GLU A 102 -6.60 -15.32 -0.67
N PRO A 103 -7.25 -16.40 -0.19
CA PRO A 103 -8.63 -16.72 -0.55
C PRO A 103 -9.62 -15.59 -0.26
N SER A 104 -9.40 -14.84 0.83
CA SER A 104 -10.24 -13.69 1.19
C SER A 104 -9.95 -12.44 0.36
N GLY A 105 -8.87 -12.40 -0.42
CA GLY A 105 -8.56 -11.31 -1.36
C GLY A 105 -9.38 -11.37 -2.64
N PHE A 106 -9.78 -12.57 -3.06
CA PHE A 106 -10.64 -12.80 -4.23
C PHE A 106 -11.73 -13.86 -3.91
N PRO A 107 -12.61 -13.62 -2.92
CA PRO A 107 -13.52 -14.65 -2.40
C PRO A 107 -14.58 -15.13 -3.41
N LEU A 108 -14.77 -14.38 -4.51
CA LEU A 108 -15.76 -14.66 -5.55
C LEU A 108 -15.16 -15.34 -6.80
N SER A 109 -13.86 -15.66 -6.77
CA SER A 109 -13.14 -16.29 -7.87
C SER A 109 -12.15 -17.33 -7.35
N PRO A 110 -11.70 -18.29 -8.18
CA PRO A 110 -10.62 -19.17 -7.80
C PRO A 110 -9.36 -18.36 -7.45
N VAL A 111 -8.67 -18.79 -6.39
CA VAL A 111 -7.39 -18.20 -5.98
C VAL A 111 -6.41 -18.22 -7.14
N THR A 112 -5.69 -17.12 -7.33
CA THR A 112 -4.68 -16.99 -8.37
C THR A 112 -3.29 -16.93 -7.75
N THR A 113 -2.26 -16.70 -8.57
CA THR A 113 -0.91 -16.53 -8.05
C THR A 113 -0.21 -15.42 -8.79
N TYR A 114 0.44 -14.53 -8.06
CA TYR A 114 1.28 -13.49 -8.63
C TYR A 114 2.73 -13.66 -8.18
N GLN A 115 3.38 -14.68 -8.73
CA GLN A 115 4.73 -15.09 -8.39
C GLN A 115 5.48 -15.64 -9.61
N GLY A 116 6.80 -15.46 -9.66
CA GLY A 116 7.60 -15.83 -10.81
C GLY A 116 8.98 -15.19 -10.83
N ASP A 117 9.50 -14.92 -12.03
CA ASP A 117 10.78 -14.24 -12.22
C ASP A 117 10.67 -12.78 -11.72
N VAL A 118 11.31 -12.52 -10.57
CA VAL A 118 11.43 -11.20 -9.94
C VAL A 118 12.16 -10.17 -10.80
N MET A 119 12.93 -10.59 -11.81
CA MET A 119 13.68 -9.67 -12.68
C MET A 119 12.96 -9.40 -14.00
N GLY A 120 11.94 -10.19 -14.34
CA GLY A 120 11.27 -10.14 -15.65
C GLY A 120 9.78 -9.83 -15.55
N THR A 121 9.02 -10.67 -14.85
CA THR A 121 7.54 -10.69 -14.95
C THR A 121 6.81 -10.35 -13.67
N THR A 122 7.48 -10.42 -12.52
CA THR A 122 6.88 -10.23 -11.18
C THR A 122 7.78 -9.36 -10.29
N TRP A 123 8.44 -8.38 -10.89
CA TRP A 123 9.39 -7.50 -10.20
C TRP A 123 8.75 -6.65 -9.09
N ASP A 124 7.44 -6.43 -9.19
CA ASP A 124 6.60 -5.64 -8.31
C ASP A 124 5.79 -6.46 -7.30
N GLN A 125 5.89 -7.80 -7.34
CA GLN A 125 5.06 -8.68 -6.51
C GLN A 125 5.15 -8.40 -5.00
N ASP A 126 6.31 -7.95 -4.51
CA ASP A 126 6.56 -7.54 -3.11
C ASP A 126 6.72 -6.01 -2.95
N ARG A 127 6.47 -5.25 -4.02
CA ARG A 127 6.67 -3.79 -4.09
C ARG A 127 5.36 -3.04 -4.14
N ILE A 128 4.36 -3.59 -4.81
CA ILE A 128 3.00 -3.07 -4.78
C ILE A 128 2.27 -3.73 -3.62
N GLN A 129 1.53 -2.93 -2.86
CA GLN A 129 0.74 -3.35 -1.72
C GLN A 129 -0.68 -2.81 -1.86
N GLY A 130 -1.64 -3.54 -1.31
CA GLY A 130 -3.04 -3.13 -1.23
C GLY A 130 -3.63 -3.51 0.12
N CYS A 131 -4.84 -3.00 0.37
CA CYS A 131 -5.58 -3.33 1.59
C CYS A 131 -6.50 -4.51 1.33
N LEU A 132 -6.34 -5.56 2.14
CA LEU A 132 -7.34 -6.60 2.32
C LEU A 132 -8.29 -6.14 3.42
N CYS A 133 -9.53 -5.78 3.05
CA CYS A 133 -10.47 -5.18 4.00
C CYS A 133 -11.13 -6.22 4.91
N ASP A 134 -11.33 -5.83 6.16
CA ASP A 134 -11.97 -6.67 7.17
C ASP A 134 -13.48 -6.82 6.91
N SER A 135 -14.03 -7.96 7.34
CA SER A 135 -15.47 -8.20 7.31
C SER A 135 -15.92 -8.92 8.59
N SER A 136 -17.00 -8.46 9.19
CA SER A 136 -17.63 -9.14 10.33
C SER A 136 -18.53 -10.32 9.92
N TRP A 137 -18.84 -10.45 8.63
CA TRP A 137 -19.57 -11.58 8.07
C TRP A 137 -18.73 -12.35 7.05
N PRO A 138 -19.00 -13.66 6.85
CA PRO A 138 -18.34 -14.46 5.82
C PRO A 138 -18.58 -13.90 4.42
N VAL A 139 -17.53 -13.86 3.61
CA VAL A 139 -17.57 -13.38 2.23
C VAL A 139 -17.23 -14.51 1.29
N GLY A 140 -18.08 -14.77 0.31
CA GLY A 140 -17.90 -15.85 -0.64
C GLY A 140 -19.17 -16.25 -1.38
N LEU A 141 -19.14 -17.45 -1.93
CA LEU A 141 -20.19 -18.01 -2.79
C LEU A 141 -20.94 -19.18 -2.12
N GLY A 142 -20.57 -19.55 -0.90
CA GLY A 142 -21.18 -20.61 -0.12
C GLY A 142 -22.52 -20.21 0.51
N ALA A 143 -23.17 -21.20 1.13
CA ALA A 143 -24.37 -20.99 1.94
C ALA A 143 -24.08 -20.02 3.10
N ASP A 144 -25.00 -19.09 3.35
CA ASP A 144 -24.91 -18.04 4.38
C ASP A 144 -23.72 -17.07 4.23
N GLU A 145 -22.99 -17.12 3.10
CA GLU A 145 -21.93 -16.16 2.78
C GLU A 145 -22.51 -14.99 1.95
N SER A 146 -21.99 -13.79 2.18
CA SER A 146 -22.30 -12.61 1.37
C SER A 146 -21.31 -12.44 0.23
N GLN A 147 -21.75 -11.97 -0.93
CA GLN A 147 -20.83 -11.69 -2.04
C GLN A 147 -20.01 -10.41 -1.86
N LEU A 148 -20.31 -9.57 -0.85
CA LEU A 148 -19.58 -8.34 -0.56
C LEU A 148 -19.06 -8.33 0.88
N SER A 149 -17.88 -7.76 1.09
CA SER A 149 -17.30 -7.52 2.43
C SER A 149 -17.95 -6.34 3.13
N GLN A 150 -17.75 -6.24 4.44
CA GLN A 150 -18.21 -5.07 5.22
C GLN A 150 -17.47 -3.80 4.84
N TRP A 151 -16.13 -3.82 4.93
CA TRP A 151 -15.30 -2.70 4.57
C TRP A 151 -14.79 -2.85 3.15
N PHE A 152 -14.69 -1.74 2.43
CA PHE A 152 -14.30 -1.72 1.03
C PHE A 152 -13.62 -0.41 0.64
N GLY A 153 -13.15 -0.37 -0.61
CA GLY A 153 -12.39 0.73 -1.17
C GLY A 153 -10.88 0.52 -1.05
N PRO A 154 -10.07 1.41 -1.66
CA PRO A 154 -8.62 1.22 -1.75
C PRO A 154 -7.89 1.16 -0.41
N ASP A 155 -8.49 1.76 0.62
CA ASP A 155 -7.93 1.92 1.96
C ASP A 155 -8.91 1.46 3.05
N CYS A 156 -9.96 0.71 2.69
CA CYS A 156 -10.97 0.21 3.62
C CYS A 156 -11.67 1.30 4.45
N SER A 157 -11.72 2.54 3.94
CA SER A 157 -12.37 3.67 4.64
C SER A 157 -13.90 3.71 4.47
N ARG A 158 -14.46 2.84 3.62
CA ARG A 158 -15.90 2.81 3.34
C ARG A 158 -16.51 1.51 3.82
N GLN A 159 -17.74 1.60 4.30
CA GLN A 159 -18.49 0.48 4.86
C GLN A 159 -19.82 0.30 4.14
N HIS A 160 -20.15 -0.92 3.73
CA HIS A 160 -21.48 -1.26 3.27
C HIS A 160 -22.52 -1.09 4.39
N CYS A 161 -23.71 -0.64 4.02
CA CYS A 161 -24.80 -0.44 4.95
C CYS A 161 -25.51 -1.76 5.28
N PRO A 162 -26.36 -1.81 6.31
CA PRO A 162 -27.21 -2.96 6.57
C PRO A 162 -27.97 -3.43 5.33
N SER A 163 -27.78 -4.72 5.00
CA SER A 163 -28.49 -5.36 3.90
C SER A 163 -29.97 -5.58 4.25
N GLY A 164 -30.84 -5.58 3.25
CA GLY A 164 -32.24 -5.93 3.41
C GLY A 164 -32.92 -6.29 2.09
N ASP A 165 -34.01 -7.05 2.20
CA ASP A 165 -34.87 -7.36 1.06
C ASP A 165 -35.82 -6.19 0.79
N ASP A 166 -36.09 -5.91 -0.48
CA ASP A 166 -36.95 -4.79 -0.85
C ASP A 166 -38.43 -5.13 -0.59
N PRO A 167 -39.12 -4.49 0.37
CA PRO A 167 -40.47 -4.90 0.76
C PRO A 167 -41.54 -4.58 -0.29
N MET A 168 -41.18 -3.95 -1.41
CA MET A 168 -42.11 -3.58 -2.49
C MET A 168 -42.00 -4.49 -3.71
N THR A 169 -41.05 -5.41 -3.74
CA THR A 169 -40.87 -6.35 -4.85
C THR A 169 -41.31 -7.75 -4.42
N SER A 170 -41.59 -8.61 -5.40
CA SER A 170 -41.81 -10.03 -5.16
C SER A 170 -40.53 -10.85 -5.37
N VAL A 171 -39.44 -10.18 -5.76
CA VAL A 171 -38.12 -10.78 -5.93
C VAL A 171 -37.43 -10.66 -4.59
N VAL A 172 -36.71 -11.70 -4.16
CA VAL A 172 -35.90 -11.62 -2.96
C VAL A 172 -34.50 -11.19 -3.39
N GLU A 173 -34.21 -9.89 -3.36
CA GLU A 173 -32.93 -9.37 -3.86
C GLU A 173 -31.74 -9.83 -3.03
N THR A 174 -31.96 -10.24 -1.78
CA THR A 174 -30.90 -10.80 -0.92
C THR A 174 -30.55 -12.24 -1.25
N ASN A 175 -31.26 -12.91 -2.17
CA ASN A 175 -30.97 -14.28 -2.57
C ASN A 175 -30.03 -14.32 -3.79
N CYS A 176 -28.79 -14.74 -3.58
CA CYS A 176 -27.77 -14.86 -4.63
C CYS A 176 -27.55 -16.30 -5.12
N GLN A 177 -28.45 -17.24 -4.79
CA GLN A 177 -28.37 -18.59 -5.33
C GLN A 177 -28.49 -18.58 -6.85
N GLY A 178 -27.49 -19.13 -7.53
CA GLY A 178 -27.43 -19.17 -9.00
C GLY A 178 -27.13 -17.82 -9.66
N VAL A 179 -26.82 -16.78 -8.87
CA VAL A 179 -26.47 -15.45 -9.38
C VAL A 179 -24.95 -15.38 -9.57
N VAL A 180 -24.52 -14.91 -10.75
CA VAL A 180 -23.10 -14.65 -11.03
C VAL A 180 -22.69 -13.42 -10.24
N ALA A 181 -21.63 -13.55 -9.44
CA ALA A 181 -21.17 -12.47 -8.59
C ALA A 181 -20.57 -11.33 -9.42
N ASP A 182 -20.94 -10.09 -9.11
CA ASP A 182 -20.38 -8.92 -9.80
C ASP A 182 -18.88 -8.77 -9.50
N GLY A 183 -18.10 -8.46 -10.53
CA GLY A 183 -16.63 -8.44 -10.45
C GLY A 183 -15.96 -9.80 -10.20
N GLY A 184 -16.73 -10.89 -10.12
CA GLY A 184 -16.24 -12.26 -9.92
C GLY A 184 -16.44 -13.17 -11.13
N ALA A 185 -15.85 -14.37 -11.09
CA ALA A 185 -16.08 -15.42 -12.07
C ALA A 185 -17.02 -16.53 -11.56
N GLY A 186 -17.32 -16.56 -10.25
CA GLY A 186 -18.14 -17.59 -9.64
C GLY A 186 -19.63 -17.27 -9.58
N THR A 187 -20.42 -18.30 -9.24
CA THR A 187 -21.88 -18.24 -9.11
C THR A 187 -22.26 -18.68 -7.70
N GLY A 188 -23.17 -17.96 -7.05
CA GLY A 188 -23.61 -18.29 -5.69
C GLY A 188 -24.21 -19.70 -5.60
N ALA A 189 -23.77 -20.46 -4.60
CA ALA A 189 -24.30 -21.78 -4.27
C ALA A 189 -25.71 -21.65 -3.65
N ALA A 190 -26.30 -22.80 -3.27
CA ALA A 190 -27.54 -22.79 -2.49
C ALA A 190 -27.36 -21.95 -1.22
N ASP A 191 -28.37 -21.15 -0.91
CA ASP A 191 -28.42 -20.27 0.27
C ASP A 191 -27.33 -19.17 0.32
N ASN A 192 -26.67 -18.86 -0.79
CA ASN A 192 -25.76 -17.71 -0.87
C ASN A 192 -26.51 -16.38 -0.86
N LEU A 193 -25.92 -15.35 -0.25
CA LEU A 193 -26.58 -14.08 0.02
C LEU A 193 -26.03 -12.95 -0.85
N CYS A 194 -26.94 -12.17 -1.43
CA CYS A 194 -26.59 -10.87 -2.00
C CYS A 194 -26.61 -9.81 -0.90
N HIS A 195 -25.74 -8.82 -1.03
CA HIS A 195 -25.76 -7.65 -0.15
C HIS A 195 -26.49 -6.50 -0.85
N VAL A 196 -27.58 -6.03 -0.23
CA VAL A 196 -28.45 -4.99 -0.78
C VAL A 196 -28.52 -3.84 0.20
N ASP A 197 -27.64 -2.86 0.01
CA ASP A 197 -27.55 -1.69 0.88
C ASP A 197 -28.93 -1.02 1.05
N CYS A 198 -29.38 -0.90 2.30
CA CYS A 198 -30.61 -0.20 2.66
C CYS A 198 -31.86 -0.71 1.92
N ALA A 199 -31.92 -2.01 1.57
CA ALA A 199 -33.06 -2.65 0.92
C ALA A 199 -33.54 -1.95 -0.37
N ASN A 200 -32.66 -1.24 -1.08
CA ASN A 200 -33.01 -0.35 -2.19
C ASN A 200 -34.06 0.73 -1.81
N ARG A 201 -34.27 0.99 -0.52
CA ARG A 201 -35.27 1.90 0.04
C ARG A 201 -34.68 2.96 0.96
N GLY A 202 -33.39 3.23 0.82
CA GLY A 202 -32.71 4.34 1.42
C GLY A 202 -31.43 4.70 0.70
N ILE A 203 -30.77 5.74 1.19
CA ILE A 203 -29.43 6.15 0.77
C ILE A 203 -28.44 5.67 1.84
N CYS A 204 -27.40 4.96 1.42
CA CYS A 204 -26.31 4.55 2.29
C CYS A 204 -25.28 5.67 2.45
N ASP A 205 -24.96 6.03 3.69
CA ASP A 205 -23.74 6.78 3.99
C ASP A 205 -22.58 5.78 4.18
N TYR A 206 -21.78 5.62 3.14
CA TYR A 206 -20.64 4.70 3.14
C TYR A 206 -19.53 5.06 4.13
N SER A 207 -19.55 6.25 4.77
CA SER A 207 -18.57 6.61 5.79
C SER A 207 -18.96 6.12 7.19
N SER A 208 -20.26 6.01 7.47
CA SER A 208 -20.79 5.54 8.76
C SER A 208 -21.43 4.14 8.69
N GLY A 209 -21.78 3.67 7.49
CA GLY A 209 -22.57 2.46 7.29
C GLY A 209 -24.04 2.63 7.66
N GLU A 210 -24.56 3.86 7.79
CA GLU A 210 -25.95 4.11 8.18
C GLU A 210 -26.87 4.39 6.98
N CYS A 211 -28.11 3.87 7.07
CA CYS A 211 -29.14 4.08 6.06
C CYS A 211 -30.04 5.28 6.37
N SER A 212 -30.21 6.17 5.39
CA SER A 212 -31.25 7.20 5.39
C SER A 212 -32.45 6.74 4.56
N CYS A 213 -33.49 6.23 5.22
CA CYS A 213 -34.65 5.65 4.54
C CYS A 213 -35.51 6.66 3.79
N PHE A 214 -36.06 6.24 2.65
CA PHE A 214 -37.04 7.01 1.90
C PHE A 214 -38.38 7.09 2.63
N PRO A 215 -39.23 8.10 2.32
CA PRO A 215 -40.56 8.21 2.92
C PRO A 215 -41.38 6.93 2.77
N GLY A 216 -42.02 6.50 3.86
CA GLY A 216 -42.78 5.25 3.91
C GLY A 216 -41.97 4.01 4.30
N PHE A 217 -40.65 4.12 4.44
CA PHE A 217 -39.76 3.04 4.84
C PHE A 217 -39.04 3.36 6.14
N TYR A 218 -38.77 2.35 6.96
CA TYR A 218 -38.07 2.50 8.24
C TYR A 218 -37.27 1.24 8.62
N GLY A 219 -36.57 1.33 9.74
CA GLY A 219 -35.64 0.31 10.23
C GLY A 219 -34.19 0.65 9.86
N SER A 220 -33.23 -0.08 10.42
CA SER A 220 -31.80 0.16 10.18
C SER A 220 -31.35 -0.10 8.75
N ASN A 221 -32.12 -0.87 7.99
CA ASN A 221 -31.87 -1.22 6.59
C ASN A 221 -33.02 -0.79 5.65
N CYS A 222 -34.00 -0.02 6.14
CA CYS A 222 -35.16 0.43 5.35
C CYS A 222 -36.06 -0.67 4.76
N ALA A 223 -35.97 -1.91 5.25
CA ALA A 223 -36.76 -3.04 4.75
C ALA A 223 -38.19 -3.11 5.30
N SER A 224 -38.60 -2.18 6.18
CA SER A 224 -39.94 -2.19 6.80
C SER A 224 -40.82 -1.05 6.28
N LEU A 225 -42.10 -1.36 6.01
CA LEU A 225 -43.09 -0.37 5.56
C LEU A 225 -43.76 0.33 6.74
N SER A 226 -43.63 1.65 6.80
CA SER A 226 -44.29 2.46 7.82
C SER A 226 -45.80 2.26 7.75
N PRO A 227 -46.47 1.90 8.85
CA PRO A 227 -47.91 1.67 8.86
C PRO A 227 -48.76 2.95 8.76
N LEU A 228 -48.14 4.12 8.56
CA LEU A 228 -48.77 5.44 8.64
C LEU A 228 -48.78 6.21 7.31
N VAL A 229 -48.76 5.52 6.16
CA VAL A 229 -49.04 6.13 4.84
C VAL A 229 -50.50 6.02 4.45
#